data_AF-A0A1X7K5W2-F1
#
_entry.id   AF-A0A1X7K5W2-F1
#
_cell.length_a   1.000
_cell.length_b   1.000
_cell.length_c   1.000
_cell.angle_alpha   90.00
_cell.angle_beta   90.00
_cell.angle_gamma   90.00
#
_symmetry.space_group_name_H-M   'P 1'
#
loop_
_entity.id
_entity.type
_entity.pdbx_description
1 polymer ?
#
loop_
_entity_poly.entity_id
_entity_poly.type
_entity_poly.pdbx_seq_one_letter_code
_entity_poly.pdbx_strand_id
1 'polypeptide(L)'
;MIKGRVAIAIALLAAFAIIVGLVLTGGPAQARKERRDRQRESDIAHLSRLVGCLARENGNRLPEELQITPQCDWQVQLADPFTGKPYRYEVTGPRSYRLCADFELLPHHPSGLAVRDEQGCTSRFFIPTGAERHGTRLAPTSRG
;
A
#
# COMPACT_ATOMS: atom_id res chain seq x y z
N MET A 1 -18.84 -51.28 -24.26
CA MET A 1 -19.49 -50.07 -23.69
C MET A 1 -18.94 -49.62 -22.32
N ILE A 2 -18.42 -50.51 -21.46
CA ILE A 2 -17.92 -50.15 -20.11
C ILE A 2 -16.65 -49.26 -20.15
N LYS A 3 -15.71 -49.52 -21.08
CA LYS A 3 -14.45 -48.77 -21.20
C LYS A 3 -14.65 -47.27 -21.44
N GLY A 4 -15.67 -46.89 -22.22
CA GLY A 4 -16.00 -45.48 -22.47
C GLY A 4 -16.52 -44.76 -21.23
N ARG A 5 -17.31 -45.45 -20.39
CA ARG A 5 -17.86 -44.89 -19.14
C ARG A 5 -16.77 -44.64 -18.10
N VAL A 6 -15.77 -45.52 -18.01
CA VAL A 6 -14.63 -45.36 -17.09
C VAL A 6 -13.76 -44.16 -17.49
N ALA A 7 -13.46 -44.01 -18.78
CA ALA A 7 -12.68 -42.87 -19.28
C ALA A 7 -13.39 -41.53 -19.02
N ILE A 8 -14.71 -41.47 -19.25
CA ILE A 8 -15.53 -40.29 -18.95
C ILE A 8 -15.50 -39.98 -17.45
N ALA A 9 -15.65 -41.00 -16.59
CA ALA A 9 -15.62 -40.81 -15.13
C ALA A 9 -14.28 -40.23 -14.65
N ILE A 10 -13.16 -40.74 -15.16
CA ILE A 10 -11.82 -40.24 -14.82
C ILE A 10 -11.64 -38.79 -15.32
N ALA A 11 -12.05 -38.49 -16.54
CA ALA A 11 -11.95 -37.14 -17.10
C ALA A 11 -12.78 -36.12 -16.28
N LEU A 12 -13.99 -36.51 -15.87
CA LEU A 12 -14.84 -35.67 -15.01
C LEU A 12 -14.22 -35.47 -13.62
N LEU A 13 -13.67 -36.53 -13.01
CA LEU A 13 -13.01 -36.44 -11.71
C LEU A 13 -11.79 -35.51 -11.78
N ALA A 14 -10.97 -35.63 -12.82
CA ALA A 14 -9.80 -34.78 -13.02
C ALA A 14 -10.22 -33.31 -13.23
N ALA A 15 -11.22 -33.05 -14.07
CA ALA A 15 -11.75 -31.71 -14.28
C ALA A 15 -12.30 -31.11 -12.97
N PHE A 16 -13.03 -31.91 -12.19
CA PHE A 16 -13.54 -31.49 -10.89
C PHE A 16 -12.41 -31.14 -9.92
N ALA A 17 -11.37 -31.96 -9.81
CA ALA A 17 -10.21 -31.69 -8.96
C ALA A 17 -9.50 -30.38 -9.35
N ILE A 18 -9.34 -30.11 -10.65
CA ILE A 18 -8.74 -28.85 -11.15
C ILE A 18 -9.62 -27.65 -10.76
N ILE A 19 -10.94 -27.75 -10.96
CA ILE A 19 -11.87 -26.67 -10.62
C ILE A 19 -11.82 -26.38 -9.12
N VAL A 20 -11.88 -27.42 -8.28
CA VAL A 20 -11.77 -27.27 -6.81
C VAL A 20 -10.45 -26.64 -6.42
N GLY A 21 -9.33 -27.08 -6.99
CA GLY A 21 -8.01 -26.50 -6.72
C GLY A 21 -7.92 -25.02 -7.09
N LEU A 22 -8.50 -24.62 -8.23
CA LEU A 22 -8.55 -23.22 -8.65
C LEU A 22 -9.44 -22.37 -7.75
N VAL A 23 -10.59 -22.90 -7.31
CA VAL A 23 -11.49 -22.19 -6.38
C VAL A 23 -10.82 -21.98 -5.03
N LEU A 24 -10.14 -23.00 -4.50
CA LEU A 24 -9.43 -22.91 -3.22
C LEU A 24 -8.25 -21.93 -3.24
N THR A 25 -7.55 -21.81 -4.37
CA THR A 25 -6.38 -20.94 -4.52
C THR A 25 -6.69 -19.56 -5.11
N GLY A 26 -7.94 -19.29 -5.48
CA GLY A 26 -8.40 -18.02 -6.08
C GLY A 26 -8.13 -17.87 -7.59
N GLY A 27 -7.41 -18.81 -8.20
CA GLY A 27 -7.18 -18.86 -9.64
C GLY A 27 -6.39 -17.67 -10.22
N PRO A 28 -6.22 -17.63 -11.56
CA PRO A 28 -5.38 -16.64 -12.22
C PRO A 28 -5.91 -15.21 -12.15
N ALA A 29 -7.23 -15.04 -11.94
CA ALA A 29 -7.81 -13.72 -11.75
C ALA A 29 -7.35 -13.09 -10.41
N GLN A 30 -7.34 -13.86 -9.33
CA GLN A 30 -6.88 -13.40 -8.02
C GLN A 30 -5.42 -12.96 -8.06
N ALA A 31 -4.54 -13.76 -8.69
CA ALA A 31 -3.13 -13.42 -8.83
C ALA A 31 -2.90 -12.09 -9.58
N ARG A 32 -3.76 -11.75 -10.55
CA ARG A 32 -3.70 -10.45 -11.24
C ARG A 32 -4.11 -9.30 -10.34
N LYS A 33 -5.17 -9.47 -9.53
CA LYS A 33 -5.59 -8.47 -8.54
C LYS A 33 -4.49 -8.21 -7.52
N GLU A 34 -3.89 -9.28 -7.00
CA GLU A 34 -2.81 -9.20 -6.02
C GLU A 34 -1.59 -8.44 -6.57
N ARG A 35 -1.20 -8.73 -7.82
CA ARG A 35 -0.10 -7.99 -8.48
C ARG A 35 -0.40 -6.49 -8.62
N ARG A 36 -1.63 -6.12 -8.99
CA ARG A 36 -2.02 -4.70 -9.09
C ARG A 36 -2.04 -4.01 -7.74
N ASP A 37 -2.56 -4.69 -6.71
CA ASP A 37 -2.58 -4.15 -5.36
C ASP A 37 -1.17 -3.99 -4.78
N ARG A 38 -0.24 -4.92 -5.05
CA ARG A 38 1.18 -4.74 -4.67
C ARG A 38 1.81 -3.52 -5.36
N GLN A 39 1.46 -3.25 -6.62
CA GLN A 39 1.92 -2.06 -7.31
C GLN A 39 1.33 -0.78 -6.67
N ARG A 40 0.03 -0.76 -6.37
CA ARG A 40 -0.62 0.36 -5.66
C ARG A 40 0.02 0.60 -4.29
N GLU A 41 0.37 -0.44 -3.57
CA GLU A 41 1.07 -0.33 -2.29
C GLU A 41 2.46 0.29 -2.45
N SER A 42 3.21 -0.14 -3.47
CA SER A 42 4.49 0.47 -3.83
C SER A 42 4.32 1.96 -4.16
N ASP A 43 3.31 2.30 -4.96
CA ASP A 43 3.00 3.69 -5.35
C ASP A 43 2.62 4.55 -4.13
N ILE A 44 1.89 4.01 -3.16
CA ILE A 44 1.56 4.72 -1.91
C ILE A 44 2.80 4.95 -1.03
N ALA A 45 3.70 3.96 -0.92
CA ALA A 45 4.97 4.13 -0.21
C ALA A 45 5.84 5.19 -0.88
N HIS A 46 5.84 5.19 -2.20
CA HIS A 46 6.44 6.19 -3.05
C HIS A 46 5.83 7.58 -2.75
N LEU A 47 4.52 7.77 -2.90
CA LEU A 47 3.84 9.04 -2.63
C LEU A 47 4.12 9.57 -1.20
N SER A 48 4.24 8.69 -0.22
CA SER A 48 4.61 9.08 1.14
C SER A 48 6.01 9.72 1.21
N ARG A 49 6.97 9.25 0.41
CA ARG A 49 8.29 9.89 0.26
C ARG A 49 8.18 11.24 -0.45
N LEU A 50 7.31 11.35 -1.46
CA LEU A 50 7.05 12.63 -2.15
C LEU A 50 6.51 13.67 -1.18
N VAL A 51 5.46 13.32 -0.40
CA VAL A 51 4.89 14.19 0.63
C VAL A 51 5.97 14.67 1.60
N GLY A 52 6.82 13.76 2.08
CA GLY A 52 7.92 14.11 2.99
C GLY A 52 8.96 15.03 2.36
N CYS A 53 9.26 14.86 1.07
CA CYS A 53 10.16 15.73 0.32
C CYS A 53 9.54 17.14 0.17
N LEU A 54 8.34 17.23 -0.40
CA LEU A 54 7.61 18.49 -0.59
C LEU A 54 7.41 19.24 0.73
N ALA A 55 7.10 18.52 1.81
CA ALA A 55 6.92 19.14 3.11
C ALA A 55 8.21 19.77 3.65
N ARG A 56 9.37 19.16 3.36
CA ARG A 56 10.68 19.73 3.74
C ARG A 56 11.02 20.95 2.91
N GLU A 57 10.73 20.93 1.61
CA GLU A 57 10.89 22.10 0.74
C GLU A 57 10.01 23.26 1.19
N ASN A 58 8.81 22.97 1.66
CA ASN A 58 7.84 23.96 2.15
C ASN A 58 7.99 24.28 3.66
N GLY A 59 9.22 24.26 4.19
CA GLY A 59 9.49 24.68 5.57
C GLY A 59 8.87 23.79 6.65
N ASN A 60 8.90 22.47 6.45
CA ASN A 60 8.32 21.44 7.33
C ASN A 60 6.78 21.51 7.47
N ARG A 61 6.07 21.92 6.42
CA ARG A 61 4.59 21.94 6.37
C ARG A 61 4.08 21.02 5.29
N LEU A 62 3.03 20.25 5.58
CA LEU A 62 2.39 19.41 4.56
C LEU A 62 1.92 20.27 3.38
N PRO A 63 2.14 19.83 2.13
CA PRO A 63 1.64 20.55 0.97
C PRO A 63 0.10 20.43 0.88
N GLU A 64 -0.54 21.44 0.31
CA GLU A 64 -1.99 21.42 0.03
C GLU A 64 -2.31 20.42 -1.09
N GLU A 65 -1.45 20.34 -2.10
CA GLU A 65 -1.57 19.45 -3.25
C GLU A 65 -0.25 18.74 -3.54
N LEU A 66 -0.33 17.55 -4.14
CA LEU A 66 0.86 16.82 -4.58
C LEU A 66 1.23 17.25 -6.00
N GLN A 67 2.31 18.01 -6.11
CA GLN A 67 2.90 18.41 -7.38
C GLN A 67 4.38 18.03 -7.38
N ILE A 68 4.83 17.34 -8.43
CA ILE A 68 6.22 16.90 -8.53
C ILE A 68 7.10 18.13 -8.81
N THR A 69 8.09 18.35 -7.96
CA THR A 69 9.13 19.37 -8.15
C THR A 69 10.41 18.73 -8.67
N PRO A 70 11.30 19.47 -9.35
CA PRO A 70 12.57 18.92 -9.84
C PRO A 70 13.43 18.25 -8.75
N GLN A 71 13.32 18.69 -7.51
CA GLN A 71 14.06 18.16 -6.36
C GLN A 71 13.43 16.90 -5.78
N CYS A 72 12.12 16.72 -5.98
CA CYS A 72 11.34 15.59 -5.51
C CYS A 72 10.90 14.66 -6.66
N ASP A 73 11.53 14.76 -7.83
CA ASP A 73 11.25 13.93 -8.99
C ASP A 73 12.11 12.65 -8.98
N TRP A 74 11.49 11.55 -8.55
CA TRP A 74 12.05 10.20 -8.64
C TRP A 74 11.09 9.26 -9.38
N GLN A 75 10.43 9.78 -10.42
CA GLN A 75 9.44 9.06 -11.23
C GLN A 75 8.23 8.58 -10.42
N VAL A 76 7.71 9.49 -9.60
CA VAL A 76 6.52 9.23 -8.77
C VAL A 76 5.28 9.15 -9.65
N GLN A 77 4.46 8.14 -9.45
CA GLN A 77 3.15 8.07 -10.08
C GLN A 77 2.10 8.75 -9.20
N LEU A 78 1.46 9.79 -9.74
CA LEU A 78 0.33 10.46 -9.08
C LEU A 78 -1.02 9.78 -9.36
N ALA A 79 -1.08 8.89 -10.35
CA ALA A 79 -2.27 8.16 -10.74
C ALA A 79 -2.00 6.65 -10.82
N ASP A 80 -3.05 5.86 -10.55
CA ASP A 80 -3.02 4.40 -10.67
C ASP A 80 -2.81 4.00 -12.14
N PRO A 81 -1.73 3.28 -12.49
CA PRO A 81 -1.43 2.90 -13.86
C PRO A 81 -2.45 1.92 -14.48
N PHE A 82 -3.28 1.26 -13.67
CA PHE A 82 -4.28 0.30 -14.15
C PHE A 82 -5.65 0.92 -14.38
N THR A 83 -5.96 2.05 -13.73
CA THR A 83 -7.27 2.71 -13.81
C THR A 83 -7.21 4.13 -14.36
N GLY A 84 -6.02 4.75 -14.37
CA GLY A 84 -5.82 6.16 -14.73
C GLY A 84 -6.34 7.16 -13.70
N LYS A 85 -6.94 6.69 -12.60
CA LYS A 85 -7.47 7.57 -11.55
C LYS A 85 -6.34 8.12 -10.68
N PRO A 86 -6.40 9.41 -10.28
CA PRO A 86 -5.43 9.96 -9.36
C PRO A 86 -5.51 9.26 -7.99
N TYR A 87 -4.36 9.03 -7.37
CA TYR A 87 -4.30 8.64 -5.96
C TYR A 87 -4.82 9.79 -5.11
N ARG A 88 -5.55 9.47 -4.03
CA ARG A 88 -6.11 10.50 -3.15
C ARG A 88 -5.11 10.84 -2.06
N TYR A 89 -4.85 12.13 -1.90
CA TYR A 89 -4.07 12.69 -0.81
C TYR A 89 -4.93 13.67 -0.05
N GLU A 90 -4.97 13.54 1.27
CA GLU A 90 -5.74 14.43 2.11
C GLU A 90 -5.00 14.72 3.41
N VAL A 91 -4.85 16.01 3.72
CA VAL A 91 -4.30 16.47 4.99
C VAL A 91 -5.37 16.30 6.07
N THR A 92 -5.05 15.55 7.12
CA THR A 92 -5.97 15.28 8.25
C THR A 92 -5.59 16.05 9.50
N GLY A 93 -4.48 16.79 9.47
CA GLY A 93 -4.00 17.61 10.58
C GLY A 93 -2.63 18.25 10.28
N PRO A 94 -2.02 18.98 11.23
CA PRO A 94 -0.80 19.76 10.98
C PRO A 94 0.41 18.93 10.50
N ARG A 95 0.43 17.64 10.86
CA ARG A 95 1.48 16.67 10.48
C ARG A 95 0.91 15.33 10.04
N SER A 96 -0.41 15.20 9.99
CA SER A 96 -1.07 13.95 9.64
C SER A 96 -1.76 14.08 8.29
N TYR A 97 -1.69 13.01 7.51
CA TYR A 97 -2.32 12.94 6.20
C TYR A 97 -2.72 11.50 5.90
N ARG A 98 -3.59 11.30 4.90
CA ARG A 98 -3.93 9.99 4.35
C ARG A 98 -3.60 9.92 2.87
N LEU A 99 -3.18 8.74 2.45
CA LEU A 99 -2.98 8.38 1.04
C LEU A 99 -3.89 7.20 0.72
N CYS A 100 -4.66 7.29 -0.36
CA CYS A 100 -5.62 6.25 -0.72
C CYS A 100 -5.44 5.77 -2.16
N ALA A 101 -5.70 4.47 -2.34
CA ALA A 101 -5.79 3.82 -3.62
C ALA A 101 -7.03 2.91 -3.69
N ASP A 102 -7.51 2.65 -4.90
CA ASP A 102 -8.65 1.78 -5.16
C ASP A 102 -8.19 0.31 -5.21
N PHE A 103 -7.83 -0.26 -4.06
CA PHE A 103 -7.40 -1.65 -3.95
C PHE A 103 -8.53 -2.63 -4.25
N GLU A 104 -8.20 -3.76 -4.88
CA GLU A 104 -9.17 -4.76 -5.33
C GLU A 104 -9.38 -5.90 -4.34
N LEU A 105 -8.39 -6.17 -3.52
CA LEU A 105 -8.42 -7.16 -2.47
C LEU A 105 -8.67 -6.47 -1.13
N LEU A 106 -9.48 -7.12 -0.30
CA LEU A 106 -9.65 -6.71 1.08
C LEU A 106 -8.29 -6.67 1.78
N PRO A 107 -8.14 -5.79 2.80
CA PRO A 107 -6.92 -5.72 3.58
C PRO A 107 -6.56 -7.12 4.08
N HIS A 108 -5.40 -7.63 3.66
CA HIS A 108 -4.81 -8.74 4.40
C HIS A 108 -4.31 -8.12 5.70
N HIS A 109 -4.85 -8.57 6.83
CA HIS A 109 -4.39 -8.17 8.16
C HIS A 109 -3.39 -9.21 8.70
N PRO A 110 -2.11 -9.21 8.29
CA PRO A 110 -1.08 -9.76 9.14
C PRO A 110 -0.90 -8.74 10.27
N SER A 111 -1.43 -9.08 11.43
CA SER A 111 -1.26 -8.40 12.72
C SER A 111 -0.05 -7.46 12.80
N GLY A 112 -0.29 -6.13 12.72
CA GLY A 112 0.52 -5.14 13.44
C GLY A 112 1.12 -3.94 12.68
N LEU A 113 1.20 -3.92 11.35
CA LEU A 113 1.91 -2.84 10.63
C LEU A 113 1.10 -2.30 9.45
N ALA A 114 0.84 -0.99 9.45
CA ALA A 114 0.11 -0.21 8.45
C ALA A 114 -1.30 -0.73 8.11
N VAL A 115 -2.26 -0.50 9.00
CA VAL A 115 -3.68 -0.74 8.70
C VAL A 115 -4.14 0.27 7.64
N ARG A 116 -4.57 -0.26 6.50
CA ARG A 116 -5.39 0.47 5.54
C ARG A 116 -6.86 0.37 5.99
N ASP A 117 -7.61 1.46 5.88
CA ASP A 117 -9.05 1.44 6.16
C ASP A 117 -9.85 0.75 5.04
N GLU A 118 -11.16 0.62 5.26
CA GLU A 118 -12.09 0.02 4.30
C GLU A 118 -12.17 0.79 2.97
N GLN A 119 -11.81 2.08 2.98
CA GLN A 119 -11.80 2.95 1.79
C GLN A 119 -10.49 2.87 1.00
N GLY A 120 -9.54 2.03 1.44
CA GLY A 120 -8.25 1.89 0.79
C GLY A 120 -7.24 2.98 1.19
N CYS A 121 -7.48 3.72 2.27
CA CYS A 121 -6.61 4.79 2.74
C CYS A 121 -5.67 4.32 3.85
N THR A 122 -4.43 4.80 3.83
CA THR A 122 -3.45 4.60 4.91
C THR A 122 -3.10 5.93 5.55
N SER A 123 -3.28 6.03 6.86
CA SER A 123 -2.88 7.21 7.63
C SER A 123 -1.36 7.23 7.81
N ARG A 124 -0.80 8.43 7.71
CA ARG A 124 0.64 8.69 7.80
C ARG A 124 0.87 9.96 8.62
N PHE A 125 2.07 10.05 9.19
CA PHE A 125 2.53 11.24 9.89
C PHE A 125 3.85 11.70 9.27
N PHE A 126 3.97 13.00 9.03
CA PHE A 126 5.21 13.65 8.65
C PHE A 126 5.99 14.05 9.90
N ILE A 127 7.29 13.74 9.91
CA ILE A 127 8.21 14.13 10.98
C ILE A 127 9.13 15.23 10.44
N PRO A 128 9.05 16.46 10.97
CA PRO A 128 9.94 17.56 10.61
C PRO A 128 11.41 17.25 10.88
N THR A 129 12.27 17.74 10.01
CA THR A 129 13.72 17.73 10.22
C THR A 129 14.06 18.68 11.37
N GLY A 130 14.85 18.25 12.35
CA GLY A 130 15.21 19.07 13.52
C GLY A 130 14.24 18.98 14.70
N ALA A 131 13.27 18.06 14.69
CA ALA A 131 12.56 17.67 15.90
C ALA A 131 13.56 16.98 16.85
N GLU A 132 14.28 17.75 17.66
CA GLU A 132 15.16 17.23 18.71
C GLU A 132 14.37 16.23 19.55
N ARG A 133 14.96 15.04 19.74
CA ARG A 133 14.48 14.09 20.75
C ARG A 133 14.68 14.77 22.10
N HIS A 134 13.67 15.46 22.62
CA HIS A 134 13.60 15.79 24.04
C HIS A 134 13.42 14.49 24.83
N GLY A 135 14.52 13.78 25.04
CA GLY A 135 14.55 12.52 25.75
C GLY A 135 15.98 12.17 26.13
N THR A 136 16.27 12.32 27.42
CA THR A 136 17.47 11.84 28.14
C THR A 136 18.81 12.48 27.80
N ARG A 137 19.00 13.74 28.25
CA ARG A 137 20.31 14.15 28.76
C ARG A 137 20.35 13.76 30.24
N LEU A 138 20.85 12.56 30.57
CA LEU A 138 21.26 12.22 31.93
C LEU A 138 22.36 13.21 32.30
N ALA A 139 22.04 14.16 33.19
CA ALA A 139 23.03 15.05 33.75
C ALA A 139 24.05 14.22 34.56
N PRO A 140 25.36 14.46 34.43
CA PRO A 140 26.33 13.82 35.31
C PRO A 140 26.15 14.40 36.72
N THR A 141 25.70 13.58 37.66
CA THR A 141 25.80 13.89 39.09
C THR A 141 27.28 13.97 39.47
N SER A 142 27.82 15.19 39.54
CA SER A 142 29.09 15.46 40.23
C SER A 142 28.86 15.27 41.72
N ARG A 143 29.47 14.23 42.29
CA ARG A 143 29.56 14.05 43.74
C ARG A 143 30.86 14.74 44.19
N GLY A 144 30.71 15.74 45.07
CA GLY A 144 31.82 16.33 45.83
C GLY A 144 32.27 15.44 46.97
#